data_AF-A0A1B8AX79-F1
#
_entry.id   AF-A0A1B8AX79-F1
#
_cell.length_a   1.000
_cell.length_b   1.000
_cell.length_c   1.000
_cell.angle_alpha   90.00
_cell.angle_beta   90.00
_cell.angle_gamma   90.00
#
_symmetry.space_group_name_H-M   'P 1'
#
loop_
_entity.id
_entity.type
_entity.pdbx_description
1 polymer ?
#
loop_
_entity_poly.entity_id
_entity_poly.type
_entity_poly.pdbx_seq_one_letter_code
_entity_poly.pdbx_strand_id
1 'polypeptide(L)'
;MLAVKRLVLHVILYCLLTLGLAKEDEKYDPADNFRPNNVTGLPDFYTWVGSYYNATAEVDVKFAYQYLTPTDKVCPELRNFTRTFKYDAVLSVLEPGAWNGGNNSVIFWLTLMPQTSSPFDLSLLPQSFLYEKTNLSFPIYTAEPTPGGYWRPHNRVFPNEFNFTTTQVSSKAYNLTTTVKNSQNSNNVSNWGNVTMPTCNSTEWTNDYIFSMNRARSYFARDWDDFKFPEVSMQFDDKTANLTLDGTFYARPYRQSNMTGEPVGGSPEVIGHLSVRVAGVVDEYHSDALSLNESAPSWERTVGFESNPSNIGYGESDGSVGKMVSGSILTFMAVVSVAMVLF
;
A
#
# COMPACT_ATOMS: atom_id res chain seq x y z
N MET A 1 25.11 41.32 -38.95
CA MET A 1 23.83 41.03 -38.26
C MET A 1 23.12 39.76 -38.75
N LEU A 2 22.96 39.52 -40.06
CA LEU A 2 22.19 38.37 -40.57
C LEU A 2 22.77 36.99 -40.21
N ALA A 3 24.10 36.87 -40.21
CA ALA A 3 24.81 35.63 -39.87
C ALA A 3 24.66 35.24 -38.38
N VAL A 4 24.67 36.22 -37.47
CA VAL A 4 24.49 36.01 -36.03
C VAL A 4 23.06 35.56 -35.71
N LYS A 5 22.05 36.18 -36.36
CA LYS A 5 20.65 35.75 -36.24
C LYS A 5 20.42 34.31 -36.72
N ARG A 6 21.08 33.90 -37.81
CA ARG A 6 21.03 32.52 -38.30
C ARG A 6 21.69 31.53 -37.33
N LEU A 7 22.84 31.89 -36.75
CA LEU A 7 23.56 31.02 -35.81
C LEU A 7 22.73 30.79 -34.53
N VAL A 8 22.12 31.85 -33.97
CA VAL A 8 21.25 31.76 -32.79
C VAL A 8 20.01 30.94 -33.07
N LEU A 9 19.37 31.11 -34.25
CA LEU A 9 18.22 30.31 -34.64
C LEU A 9 18.57 28.82 -34.80
N HIS A 10 19.77 28.50 -35.33
CA HIS A 10 20.21 27.11 -35.46
C HIS A 10 20.55 26.50 -34.10
N VAL A 11 21.10 27.27 -33.15
CA VAL A 11 21.35 26.80 -31.78
C VAL A 11 20.03 26.57 -31.04
N ILE A 12 19.04 27.45 -31.18
CA ILE A 12 17.69 27.26 -30.60
C ILE A 12 17.01 26.03 -31.22
N LEU A 13 17.09 25.86 -32.55
CA LEU A 13 16.51 24.71 -33.24
C LEU A 13 17.22 23.41 -32.86
N TYR A 14 18.55 23.41 -32.69
CA TYR A 14 19.31 22.26 -32.19
C TYR A 14 18.97 21.95 -30.73
N CYS A 15 18.81 22.95 -29.86
CA CYS A 15 18.37 22.75 -28.48
C CYS A 15 16.93 22.20 -28.41
N LEU A 16 16.04 22.64 -29.31
CA LEU A 16 14.68 22.11 -29.45
C LEU A 16 14.66 20.67 -30.00
N LEU A 17 15.60 20.32 -30.90
CA LEU A 17 15.74 18.97 -31.46
C LEU A 17 16.40 17.98 -30.50
N THR A 18 17.14 18.46 -29.49
CA THR A 18 17.70 17.62 -28.41
C THR A 18 16.75 17.41 -27.23
N LEU A 19 15.56 18.02 -27.26
CA LEU A 19 14.45 17.61 -26.39
C LEU A 19 13.87 16.35 -27.02
N GLY A 20 14.38 15.19 -26.60
CA GLY A 20 13.84 13.90 -26.99
C GLY A 20 12.33 13.89 -26.75
N LEU A 21 11.57 13.61 -27.80
CA LEU A 21 10.15 13.33 -27.73
C LEU A 21 9.99 11.98 -27.01
N ALA A 22 9.99 11.99 -25.68
CA ALA A 22 9.39 10.90 -24.94
C ALA A 22 7.93 10.78 -25.39
N LYS A 23 7.47 9.56 -25.66
CA LYS A 23 6.06 9.34 -25.95
C LYS A 23 5.26 9.76 -24.72
N GLU A 24 4.56 10.88 -24.80
CA GLU A 24 3.63 11.31 -23.77
C GLU A 24 2.69 10.14 -23.45
N ASP A 25 2.64 9.73 -22.19
CA ASP A 25 1.51 8.92 -21.73
C ASP A 25 0.30 9.85 -21.76
N GLU A 26 -0.45 9.83 -22.87
CA GLU A 26 -1.66 10.65 -23.06
C GLU A 26 -2.70 10.43 -21.94
N LYS A 27 -2.55 9.38 -21.13
CA LYS A 27 -3.45 9.04 -20.00
C LYS A 27 -2.83 9.37 -18.63
N TYR A 28 -1.63 9.94 -18.59
CA TYR A 28 -1.01 10.40 -17.35
C TYR A 28 -1.63 11.73 -16.93
N ASP A 29 -2.15 11.78 -15.71
CA ASP A 29 -2.62 13.00 -15.07
C ASP A 29 -1.72 13.28 -13.86
N PRO A 30 -0.96 14.39 -13.84
CA PRO A 30 -0.13 14.75 -12.68
C PRO A 30 -0.97 15.08 -11.43
N ALA A 31 -2.26 15.36 -11.57
CA ALA A 31 -3.17 15.57 -10.44
C ALA A 31 -3.63 14.25 -9.78
N ASP A 32 -3.41 13.11 -10.44
CA ASP A 32 -3.65 11.79 -9.86
C ASP A 32 -2.41 11.29 -9.11
N ASN A 33 -2.61 10.37 -8.16
CA ASN A 33 -1.54 9.71 -7.40
C ASN A 33 -0.99 8.45 -8.10
N PHE A 34 -1.21 8.32 -9.41
CA PHE A 34 -0.68 7.23 -10.22
C PHE A 34 0.59 7.66 -10.93
N ARG A 35 1.49 6.70 -11.14
CA ARG A 35 2.67 6.85 -11.99
C ARG A 35 2.28 6.73 -13.47
N PRO A 36 3.14 7.19 -14.39
CA PRO A 36 2.99 6.90 -15.81
C PRO A 36 2.94 5.39 -16.06
N ASN A 37 2.09 4.95 -17.01
CA ASN A 37 1.95 3.52 -17.33
C ASN A 37 3.00 3.01 -18.33
N ASN A 38 3.89 3.89 -18.79
CA ASN A 38 4.91 3.59 -19.78
C ASN A 38 6.28 3.27 -19.17
N VAL A 39 6.36 3.07 -17.85
CA VAL A 39 7.60 2.66 -17.17
C VAL A 39 7.82 1.16 -17.42
N THR A 40 8.76 0.85 -18.30
CA THR A 40 9.11 -0.54 -18.63
C THR A 40 9.58 -1.28 -17.38
N GLY A 41 9.10 -2.51 -17.19
CA GLY A 41 9.53 -3.36 -16.08
C GLY A 41 8.94 -2.98 -14.72
N LEU A 42 8.13 -1.92 -14.62
CA LEU A 42 7.43 -1.56 -13.39
C LEU A 42 6.17 -2.44 -13.23
N PRO A 43 6.11 -3.31 -12.22
CA PRO A 43 4.93 -4.14 -11.98
C PRO A 43 3.72 -3.30 -11.53
N ASP A 44 2.51 -3.79 -11.82
CA ASP A 44 1.26 -3.08 -11.45
C ASP A 44 1.13 -2.82 -9.94
N PHE A 45 1.80 -3.62 -9.10
CA PHE A 45 1.87 -3.41 -7.66
C PHE A 45 2.45 -2.04 -7.27
N TYR A 46 3.37 -1.54 -8.10
CA TYR A 46 4.11 -0.31 -7.87
C TYR A 46 3.58 0.86 -8.70
N THR A 47 2.33 0.85 -9.13
CA THR A 47 1.77 1.92 -9.99
C THR A 47 1.37 3.19 -9.22
N TRP A 48 1.28 3.14 -7.90
CA TRP A 48 0.97 4.32 -7.09
C TRP A 48 2.22 5.10 -6.75
N VAL A 49 2.06 6.41 -6.67
CA VAL A 49 3.08 7.31 -6.15
C VAL A 49 3.22 7.08 -4.66
N GLY A 50 4.46 6.91 -4.21
CA GLY A 50 4.73 6.68 -2.79
C GLY A 50 6.05 5.98 -2.51
N SER A 51 6.22 5.63 -1.25
CA SER A 51 7.35 4.86 -0.73
C SER A 51 6.90 3.44 -0.42
N TYR A 52 7.64 2.48 -0.95
CA TYR A 52 7.46 1.06 -0.73
C TYR A 52 8.62 0.56 0.13
N TYR A 53 8.30 -0.16 1.20
CA TYR A 53 9.30 -0.68 2.13
C TYR A 53 9.30 -2.20 2.06
N ASN A 54 10.44 -2.77 1.66
CA ASN A 54 10.71 -4.19 1.78
C ASN A 54 10.79 -4.53 3.26
N ALA A 55 9.80 -5.28 3.74
CA ALA A 55 9.54 -5.44 5.15
C ALA A 55 9.43 -6.91 5.56
N THR A 56 9.55 -7.13 6.86
CA THR A 56 9.16 -8.39 7.50
C THR A 56 8.08 -8.11 8.52
N ALA A 57 7.15 -9.04 8.68
CA ALA A 57 6.07 -8.94 9.66
C ALA A 57 6.06 -10.16 10.58
N GLU A 58 5.96 -9.90 11.88
CA GLU A 58 5.68 -10.91 12.90
C GLU A 58 4.26 -10.72 13.41
N VAL A 59 3.45 -11.78 13.35
CA VAL A 59 2.07 -11.79 13.83
C VAL A 59 1.95 -12.75 14.99
N ASP A 60 1.69 -12.22 16.18
CA ASP A 60 1.40 -12.98 17.39
C ASP A 60 -0.11 -13.05 17.58
N VAL A 61 -0.63 -14.23 17.94
CA VAL A 61 -2.07 -14.44 18.19
C VAL A 61 -2.31 -15.07 19.55
N LYS A 62 -3.42 -14.67 20.18
CA LYS A 62 -3.90 -15.23 21.44
C LYS A 62 -5.41 -15.47 21.35
N PHE A 63 -5.82 -16.73 21.33
CA PHE A 63 -7.24 -17.10 21.30
C PHE A 63 -7.95 -16.75 22.61
N ALA A 64 -9.17 -16.23 22.49
CA ALA A 64 -10.05 -15.90 23.61
C ALA A 64 -11.14 -16.97 23.78
N TYR A 65 -11.97 -17.17 22.76
CA TYR A 65 -13.06 -18.16 22.74
C TYR A 65 -13.32 -18.67 21.32
N GLN A 66 -14.05 -19.77 21.24
CA GLN A 66 -14.48 -20.40 20.00
C GLN A 66 -15.98 -20.14 19.83
N TYR A 67 -16.50 -20.05 18.61
CA TYR A 67 -17.91 -19.86 18.32
C TYR A 67 -18.52 -18.56 18.87
N LEU A 68 -19.82 -18.36 18.60
CA LEU A 68 -20.57 -17.10 18.66
C LEU A 68 -20.66 -16.46 20.07
N THR A 69 -20.10 -17.06 21.12
CA THR A 69 -20.24 -16.59 22.50
C THR A 69 -18.97 -16.74 23.36
N PRO A 70 -18.70 -15.82 24.31
CA PRO A 70 -17.60 -15.95 25.27
C PRO A 70 -17.68 -17.17 26.20
N THR A 71 -18.83 -17.84 26.28
CA THR A 71 -19.00 -19.05 27.10
C THR A 71 -18.38 -20.29 26.48
N ASP A 72 -18.15 -20.27 25.17
CA ASP A 72 -17.62 -21.39 24.41
C ASP A 72 -16.09 -21.43 24.53
N LYS A 73 -15.59 -22.44 25.24
CA LYS A 73 -14.14 -22.58 25.48
C LYS A 73 -13.43 -22.99 24.20
N VAL A 74 -12.30 -22.33 23.91
CA VAL A 74 -11.34 -22.78 22.90
C VAL A 74 -10.90 -24.21 23.20
N CYS A 75 -10.90 -25.08 22.17
CA CYS A 75 -10.42 -26.45 22.30
C CYS A 75 -8.95 -26.53 22.76
N PRO A 76 -8.52 -27.63 23.40
CA PRO A 76 -7.16 -27.78 23.93
C PRO A 76 -6.05 -27.52 22.91
N GLU A 77 -6.24 -27.95 21.67
CA GLU A 77 -5.26 -27.84 20.60
C GLU A 77 -4.93 -26.37 20.27
N LEU A 78 -5.97 -25.53 20.15
CA LEU A 78 -5.81 -24.10 19.90
C LEU A 78 -5.42 -23.34 21.18
N ARG A 79 -5.95 -23.73 22.34
CA ARG A 79 -5.59 -23.11 23.63
C ARG A 79 -4.09 -23.22 23.92
N ASN A 80 -3.49 -24.34 23.55
CA ASN A 80 -2.07 -24.60 23.76
C ASN A 80 -1.20 -24.15 22.56
N PHE A 81 -1.81 -23.61 21.50
CA PHE A 81 -1.08 -23.15 20.34
C PHE A 81 -0.52 -21.75 20.57
N THR A 82 0.79 -21.67 20.72
CA THR A 82 1.54 -20.41 20.80
C THR A 82 2.55 -20.39 19.66
N ARG A 83 2.29 -19.59 18.63
CA ARG A 83 3.22 -19.41 17.51
C ARG A 83 3.18 -17.98 17.03
N THR A 84 4.37 -17.45 16.75
CA THR A 84 4.55 -16.23 15.96
C THR A 84 4.61 -16.61 14.50
N PHE A 85 3.70 -16.07 13.70
CA PHE A 85 3.75 -16.19 12.25
C PHE A 85 4.74 -15.15 11.70
N LYS A 86 5.56 -15.56 10.74
CA LYS A 86 6.55 -14.68 10.10
C LYS A 86 6.24 -14.58 8.62
N TYR A 87 6.25 -13.37 8.11
CA TYR A 87 5.93 -13.08 6.71
C TYR A 87 7.00 -12.17 6.12
N ASP A 88 7.39 -12.45 4.88
CA ASP A 88 7.86 -11.38 4.00
C ASP A 88 6.69 -10.45 3.72
N ALA A 89 6.95 -9.15 3.70
CA ALA A 89 5.91 -8.14 3.60
C ALA A 89 6.37 -6.96 2.76
N VAL A 90 5.41 -6.24 2.20
CA VAL A 90 5.64 -4.88 1.71
C VAL A 90 4.70 -3.94 2.44
N LEU A 91 5.29 -2.95 3.09
CA LEU A 91 4.57 -1.82 3.65
C LEU A 91 4.62 -0.71 2.61
N SER A 92 3.45 -0.34 2.08
CA SER A 92 3.32 0.76 1.11
C SER A 92 2.79 1.98 1.84
N VAL A 93 3.45 3.13 1.66
CA VAL A 93 2.98 4.44 2.12
C VAL A 93 2.86 5.33 0.90
N LEU A 94 1.62 5.63 0.51
CA LEU A 94 1.25 6.16 -0.79
C LEU A 94 0.61 7.53 -0.66
N GLU A 95 0.75 8.32 -1.72
CA GLU A 95 0.08 9.61 -1.87
C GLU A 95 -1.44 9.41 -1.98
N PRO A 96 -2.30 10.19 -1.30
CA PRO A 96 -3.74 10.16 -1.53
C PRO A 96 -4.10 10.73 -2.91
N GLY A 97 -5.07 10.11 -3.59
CA GLY A 97 -5.61 10.60 -4.86
C GLY A 97 -6.91 11.38 -4.70
N ALA A 98 -7.42 11.95 -5.79
CA ALA A 98 -8.65 12.74 -5.79
C ALA A 98 -9.93 11.96 -5.40
N TRP A 99 -9.89 10.62 -5.46
CA TRP A 99 -10.98 9.75 -5.03
C TRP A 99 -10.94 9.38 -3.55
N ASN A 100 -9.91 9.77 -2.80
CA ASN A 100 -9.86 9.50 -1.36
C ASN A 100 -10.68 10.56 -0.60
N GLY A 101 -11.82 10.13 -0.04
CA GLY A 101 -12.82 11.02 0.57
C GLY A 101 -12.57 11.43 2.02
N GLY A 102 -11.40 11.12 2.57
CA GLY A 102 -11.05 11.46 3.95
C GLY A 102 -9.82 12.37 4.03
N ASN A 103 -9.61 12.94 5.21
CA ASN A 103 -8.56 13.93 5.46
C ASN A 103 -7.20 13.31 5.81
N ASN A 104 -7.00 12.04 5.48
CA ASN A 104 -5.73 11.37 5.76
C ASN A 104 -4.66 11.89 4.80
N SER A 105 -3.49 12.22 5.33
CA SER A 105 -2.39 12.74 4.49
C SER A 105 -1.68 11.66 3.66
N VAL A 106 -1.94 10.38 3.93
CA VAL A 106 -1.36 9.25 3.20
C VAL A 106 -2.40 8.14 3.02
N ILE A 107 -2.06 7.16 2.19
CA ILE A 107 -2.64 5.82 2.24
C ILE A 107 -1.51 4.90 2.72
N PHE A 108 -1.80 3.93 3.58
CA PHE A 108 -0.90 2.81 3.78
C PHE A 108 -1.59 1.46 3.58
N TRP A 109 -0.81 0.52 3.05
CA TRP A 109 -1.16 -0.89 2.85
C TRP A 109 -0.04 -1.76 3.43
N LEU A 110 -0.39 -2.65 4.35
CA LEU A 110 0.47 -3.76 4.73
C LEU A 110 0.08 -4.96 3.90
N THR A 111 0.99 -5.43 3.04
CA THR A 111 0.80 -6.62 2.21
C THR A 111 1.68 -7.73 2.76
N LEU A 112 1.09 -8.86 3.13
CA LEU A 112 1.81 -10.07 3.54
C LEU A 112 1.91 -11.03 2.36
N MET A 113 3.13 -11.49 2.11
CA MET A 113 3.40 -12.52 1.13
C MET A 113 3.02 -13.90 1.68
N PRO A 114 2.64 -14.85 0.81
CA PRO A 114 2.44 -16.23 1.22
C PRO A 114 3.67 -16.81 1.93
N GLN A 115 3.46 -17.63 2.96
CA GLN A 115 4.53 -18.39 3.64
C GLN A 115 4.97 -19.62 2.81
N THR A 116 5.18 -19.44 1.50
CA THR A 116 5.67 -20.49 0.60
C THR A 116 7.17 -20.70 0.78
N SER A 117 7.68 -21.87 0.37
CA SER A 117 9.11 -22.22 0.47
C SER A 117 10.02 -21.35 -0.39
N SER A 118 9.47 -20.64 -1.37
CA SER A 118 10.17 -19.65 -2.19
C SER A 118 9.65 -18.24 -1.91
N PRO A 119 10.51 -17.22 -1.96
CA PRO A 119 10.08 -15.82 -1.90
C PRO A 119 9.00 -15.55 -2.96
N PHE A 120 7.99 -14.78 -2.58
CA PHE A 120 6.95 -14.35 -3.52
C PHE A 120 7.47 -13.18 -4.35
N ASP A 121 7.52 -13.34 -5.67
CA ASP A 121 7.99 -12.30 -6.57
C ASP A 121 6.82 -11.40 -7.00
N LEU A 122 6.81 -10.17 -6.50
CA LEU A 122 5.80 -9.15 -6.82
C LEU A 122 5.84 -8.71 -8.29
N SER A 123 6.96 -8.93 -8.99
CA SER A 123 7.06 -8.58 -10.42
C SER A 123 6.22 -9.49 -11.32
N LEU A 124 5.83 -10.66 -10.81
CA LEU A 124 4.99 -11.62 -11.52
C LEU A 124 3.49 -11.36 -11.35
N LEU A 125 3.12 -10.35 -10.55
CA LEU A 125 1.73 -10.05 -10.32
C LEU A 125 1.08 -9.51 -11.61
N PRO A 126 0.01 -10.16 -12.11
CA PRO A 126 -0.72 -9.62 -13.24
C PRO A 126 -1.45 -8.36 -12.81
N GLN A 127 -1.83 -7.51 -13.77
CA GLN A 127 -2.66 -6.34 -13.53
C GLN A 127 -3.94 -6.63 -12.75
N SER A 128 -4.44 -7.86 -12.87
CA SER A 128 -5.62 -8.33 -12.16
C SER A 128 -5.41 -8.58 -10.66
N PHE A 129 -4.18 -8.50 -10.14
CA PHE A 129 -3.85 -8.93 -8.78
C PHE A 129 -4.67 -8.23 -7.68
N LEU A 130 -5.16 -7.04 -8.00
CA LEU A 130 -5.91 -6.13 -7.14
C LEU A 130 -7.39 -6.47 -7.00
N TYR A 131 -7.97 -7.20 -7.97
CA TYR A 131 -9.39 -7.58 -7.96
C TYR A 131 -9.62 -9.09 -8.08
N GLU A 132 -8.64 -9.85 -8.58
CA GLU A 132 -8.67 -11.30 -8.56
C GLU A 132 -8.18 -11.84 -7.22
N LYS A 133 -8.65 -13.05 -6.87
CA LYS A 133 -8.13 -13.77 -5.71
C LYS A 133 -6.67 -14.14 -5.96
N THR A 134 -5.76 -13.28 -5.54
CA THR A 134 -4.35 -13.60 -5.46
C THR A 134 -4.02 -14.28 -4.15
N ASN A 135 -2.84 -14.88 -4.08
CA ASN A 135 -2.32 -15.41 -2.83
C ASN A 135 -1.83 -14.27 -1.89
N LEU A 136 -1.81 -13.02 -2.35
CA LEU A 136 -1.49 -11.88 -1.51
C LEU A 136 -2.55 -11.67 -0.45
N SER A 137 -2.10 -11.24 0.72
CA SER A 137 -2.97 -10.90 1.83
C SER A 137 -2.74 -9.46 2.24
N PHE A 138 -3.81 -8.68 2.38
CA PHE A 138 -3.76 -7.32 2.90
C PHE A 138 -4.36 -7.32 4.32
N PRO A 139 -3.59 -7.70 5.36
CA PRO A 139 -4.07 -7.71 6.73
C PRO A 139 -4.37 -6.33 7.32
N ILE A 140 -3.88 -5.24 6.69
CA ILE A 140 -4.17 -3.87 7.11
C ILE A 140 -4.12 -2.95 5.89
N TYR A 141 -5.18 -2.17 5.66
CA TYR A 141 -5.16 -1.10 4.67
C TYR A 141 -6.07 0.06 5.08
N THR A 142 -5.65 1.28 4.74
CA THR A 142 -6.40 2.52 5.07
C THR A 142 -7.39 2.97 4.02
N ALA A 143 -7.22 2.47 2.81
CA ALA A 143 -8.15 2.57 1.71
C ALA A 143 -8.10 1.24 0.96
N GLU A 144 -9.26 0.73 0.51
CA GLU A 144 -9.30 -0.48 -0.32
C GLU A 144 -8.37 -0.28 -1.54
N PRO A 145 -7.54 -1.27 -1.91
CA PRO A 145 -6.70 -1.18 -3.10
C PRO A 145 -7.48 -1.02 -4.42
N THR A 146 -8.75 -1.46 -4.45
CA THR A 146 -9.67 -1.36 -5.60
C THR A 146 -11.05 -0.87 -5.19
N PRO A 147 -11.17 0.38 -4.75
CA PRO A 147 -12.42 0.88 -4.22
C PRO A 147 -13.46 0.91 -5.36
N GLY A 148 -14.50 0.09 -5.25
CA GLY A 148 -15.53 -0.09 -6.29
C GLY A 148 -15.20 -1.08 -7.42
N GLY A 149 -14.16 -1.92 -7.26
CA GLY A 149 -13.85 -3.05 -8.15
C GLY A 149 -13.14 -2.70 -9.46
N TYR A 150 -12.75 -1.43 -9.67
CA TYR A 150 -11.98 -0.98 -10.82
C TYR A 150 -10.73 -0.20 -10.40
N TRP A 151 -9.70 -0.24 -11.25
CA TRP A 151 -8.38 0.34 -10.99
C TRP A 151 -8.35 1.88 -10.92
N ARG A 152 -9.33 2.55 -11.55
CA ARG A 152 -9.47 4.02 -11.51
C ARG A 152 -10.94 4.40 -11.24
N PRO A 153 -11.27 4.86 -10.03
CA PRO A 153 -12.56 5.47 -9.72
C PRO A 153 -12.90 6.64 -10.63
N HIS A 154 -13.64 6.41 -11.72
CA HIS A 154 -13.78 7.47 -12.73
C HIS A 154 -14.60 8.70 -12.33
N ASN A 155 -15.27 8.74 -11.18
CA ASN A 155 -15.99 9.92 -10.66
C ASN A 155 -16.52 9.69 -9.22
N ARG A 156 -15.89 8.81 -8.44
CA ARG A 156 -16.41 8.43 -7.12
C ARG A 156 -15.35 8.62 -6.06
N VAL A 157 -15.77 9.32 -5.02
CA VAL A 157 -15.00 9.50 -3.80
C VAL A 157 -15.36 8.38 -2.84
N PHE A 158 -14.35 7.67 -2.35
CA PHE A 158 -14.50 6.54 -1.44
C PHE A 158 -14.00 6.91 -0.04
N PRO A 159 -14.74 6.52 1.03
CA PRO A 159 -14.33 6.84 2.39
C PRO A 159 -13.06 6.07 2.77
N ASN A 160 -12.22 6.69 3.60
CA ASN A 160 -11.11 5.98 4.23
C ASN A 160 -11.61 5.00 5.29
N GLU A 161 -10.89 3.90 5.44
CA GLU A 161 -11.14 2.82 6.40
C GLU A 161 -10.69 3.19 7.81
N PHE A 162 -9.62 3.96 7.91
CA PHE A 162 -9.06 4.46 9.15
C PHE A 162 -9.07 5.98 9.14
N ASN A 163 -9.27 6.58 10.31
CA ASN A 163 -8.90 7.96 10.54
C ASN A 163 -7.58 7.97 11.30
N PHE A 164 -6.63 8.78 10.85
CA PHE A 164 -5.36 8.91 11.54
C PHE A 164 -4.87 10.34 11.55
N THR A 165 -3.99 10.60 12.51
CA THR A 165 -3.27 11.85 12.58
C THR A 165 -1.83 11.59 12.17
N THR A 166 -1.34 12.41 11.25
CA THR A 166 0.05 12.42 10.83
C THR A 166 0.76 13.59 11.48
N THR A 167 1.88 13.31 12.13
CA THR A 167 2.72 14.35 12.73
C THR A 167 4.17 14.10 12.36
N GLN A 168 4.88 15.15 11.97
CA GLN A 168 6.32 15.07 11.82
C GLN A 168 7.00 15.11 13.20
N VAL A 169 7.93 14.19 13.44
CA VAL A 169 8.75 14.19 14.66
C VAL A 169 10.06 14.96 14.44
N SER A 170 10.78 15.26 15.53
CA SER A 170 12.00 16.09 15.49
C SER A 170 13.13 15.52 14.62
N SER A 171 13.13 14.21 14.35
CA SER A 171 14.06 13.53 13.44
C SER A 171 13.69 13.67 11.96
N LYS A 172 12.68 14.48 11.63
CA LYS A 172 12.04 14.62 10.31
C LYS A 172 11.26 13.38 9.81
N ALA A 173 11.27 12.28 10.55
CA ALA A 173 10.38 11.15 10.28
C ALA A 173 8.91 11.56 10.51
N TYR A 174 7.99 10.82 9.90
CA TYR A 174 6.55 10.98 10.09
C TYR A 174 6.02 9.89 11.01
N ASN A 175 5.12 10.28 11.90
CA ASN A 175 4.45 9.38 12.82
C ASN A 175 2.94 9.41 12.54
N LEU A 176 2.35 8.22 12.46
CA LEU A 176 0.96 7.98 12.16
C LEU A 176 0.36 7.23 13.33
N THR A 177 -0.69 7.82 13.92
CA THR A 177 -1.46 7.19 14.98
C THR A 177 -2.91 7.11 14.57
N THR A 178 -3.48 5.92 14.67
CA THR A 178 -4.80 5.63 14.12
C THR A 178 -5.78 5.29 15.22
N THR A 179 -7.05 5.65 15.00
CA THR A 179 -8.19 5.01 15.65
C THR A 179 -9.16 4.62 14.55
N VAL A 180 -9.56 3.34 14.51
CA VAL A 180 -10.49 2.85 13.47
C VAL A 180 -11.79 3.62 13.54
N LYS A 181 -12.24 4.09 12.38
CA LYS A 181 -13.54 4.73 12.26
C LYS A 181 -14.60 3.64 12.37
N ASN A 182 -15.40 3.67 13.44
CA ASN A 182 -16.54 2.77 13.55
C ASN A 182 -17.53 3.07 12.41
N SER A 183 -17.52 2.23 11.38
CA SER A 183 -18.47 2.28 10.27
C SER A 183 -19.48 1.17 10.48
N GLN A 184 -20.75 1.56 10.70
CA GLN A 184 -21.85 0.61 10.89
C GLN A 184 -22.19 -0.19 9.62
N ASN A 185 -21.65 0.19 8.46
CA ASN A 185 -22.18 -0.22 7.15
C ASN A 185 -21.24 -1.12 6.33
N SER A 186 -20.20 -1.70 6.92
CA SER A 186 -19.10 -2.17 6.08
C SER A 186 -18.35 -3.39 6.63
N ASN A 187 -18.22 -4.41 5.76
CA ASN A 187 -17.57 -5.69 6.01
C ASN A 187 -16.07 -5.55 6.35
N ASN A 188 -15.47 -6.61 6.91
CA ASN A 188 -14.09 -6.77 7.37
C ASN A 188 -13.08 -5.77 6.76
N VAL A 189 -12.29 -5.11 7.61
CA VAL A 189 -11.22 -4.16 7.19
C VAL A 189 -10.13 -4.88 6.45
N SER A 190 -9.91 -6.15 6.77
CA SER A 190 -8.74 -6.86 6.29
C SER A 190 -8.96 -8.35 6.44
N ASN A 191 -8.48 -9.11 5.46
CA ASN A 191 -8.49 -10.55 5.48
C ASN A 191 -7.12 -11.06 5.04
N TRP A 192 -6.64 -12.10 5.70
CA TRP A 192 -5.47 -12.83 5.24
C TRP A 192 -5.73 -14.33 5.38
N GLY A 193 -5.37 -15.07 4.34
CA GLY A 193 -5.68 -16.49 4.23
C GLY A 193 -4.49 -17.38 4.55
N ASN A 194 -4.77 -18.68 4.55
CA ASN A 194 -3.76 -19.75 4.56
C ASN A 194 -2.83 -19.70 5.78
N VAL A 195 -3.41 -19.36 6.93
CA VAL A 195 -2.71 -19.39 8.21
C VAL A 195 -2.83 -20.80 8.80
N THR A 196 -1.74 -21.55 8.80
CA THR A 196 -1.75 -22.94 9.27
C THR A 196 -1.68 -23.03 10.80
N MET A 197 -2.73 -23.60 11.40
CA MET A 197 -2.91 -23.80 12.84
C MET A 197 -3.63 -25.13 13.10
N PRO A 198 -3.54 -25.72 14.30
CA PRO A 198 -4.32 -26.92 14.61
C PRO A 198 -5.83 -26.61 14.55
N THR A 199 -6.63 -27.64 14.25
CA THR A 199 -8.10 -27.57 14.28
C THR A 199 -8.69 -28.50 15.32
N CYS A 200 -9.81 -28.08 15.91
CA CYS A 200 -10.51 -28.85 16.94
C CYS A 200 -11.22 -30.09 16.38
N ASN A 201 -11.55 -30.10 15.08
CA ASN A 201 -12.13 -31.24 14.39
C ASN A 201 -11.47 -31.40 13.02
N SER A 202 -10.36 -32.14 13.01
CA SER A 202 -9.57 -32.41 11.81
C SER A 202 -10.20 -33.43 10.88
N THR A 203 -11.38 -33.96 11.18
CA THR A 203 -12.15 -34.82 10.26
C THR A 203 -13.01 -34.01 9.30
N GLU A 204 -13.51 -32.85 9.75
CA GLU A 204 -14.36 -31.97 8.93
C GLU A 204 -13.64 -30.73 8.42
N TRP A 205 -12.62 -30.24 9.15
CA TRP A 205 -11.95 -28.99 8.87
C TRP A 205 -10.46 -29.20 8.58
N THR A 206 -9.89 -28.31 7.77
CA THR A 206 -8.45 -28.27 7.51
C THR A 206 -7.73 -27.50 8.63
N ASN A 207 -6.40 -27.54 8.60
CA ASN A 207 -5.54 -26.73 9.47
C ASN A 207 -5.32 -25.31 8.91
N ASP A 208 -5.88 -24.98 7.75
CA ASP A 208 -5.66 -23.69 7.13
C ASP A 208 -6.83 -22.77 7.43
N TYR A 209 -6.52 -21.59 7.99
CA TYR A 209 -7.51 -20.62 8.42
C TYR A 209 -7.49 -19.38 7.53
N ILE A 210 -8.66 -18.79 7.35
CA ILE A 210 -8.80 -17.40 6.94
C ILE A 210 -9.02 -16.55 8.19
N PHE A 211 -8.22 -15.51 8.31
CA PHE A 211 -8.29 -14.51 9.35
C PHE A 211 -8.95 -13.25 8.82
N SER A 212 -9.63 -12.55 9.72
CA SER A 212 -10.31 -11.30 9.45
C SER A 212 -10.16 -10.35 10.63
N MET A 213 -9.89 -9.09 10.32
CA MET A 213 -10.00 -7.99 11.27
C MET A 213 -11.22 -7.15 10.96
N ASN A 214 -12.00 -6.86 12.00
CA ASN A 214 -13.30 -6.22 11.86
C ASN A 214 -13.24 -4.74 12.25
N ARG A 215 -13.90 -3.88 11.46
CA ARG A 215 -14.07 -2.42 11.72
C ARG A 215 -15.32 -2.10 12.52
N ALA A 216 -16.18 -3.08 12.72
CA ALA A 216 -17.42 -2.94 13.44
C ALA A 216 -17.52 -4.04 14.49
N ARG A 217 -18.18 -3.72 15.61
CA ARG A 217 -18.64 -4.74 16.54
C ARG A 217 -19.74 -5.53 15.84
N SER A 218 -19.40 -6.74 15.41
CA SER A 218 -20.36 -7.69 14.86
C SER A 218 -20.99 -8.53 15.98
N TYR A 219 -21.83 -9.51 15.61
CA TYR A 219 -22.53 -10.37 16.55
C TYR A 219 -21.59 -11.06 17.55
N PHE A 220 -20.39 -11.43 17.11
CA PHE A 220 -19.41 -12.13 17.93
C PHE A 220 -18.75 -11.24 18.99
N ALA A 221 -18.80 -9.91 18.82
CA ALA A 221 -18.22 -8.94 19.74
C ALA A 221 -19.26 -8.31 20.69
N ARG A 222 -20.54 -8.71 20.61
CA ARG A 222 -21.63 -8.07 21.37
C ARG A 222 -21.48 -8.23 22.88
N ASP A 223 -21.01 -9.40 23.32
CA ASP A 223 -20.89 -9.74 24.75
C ASP A 223 -19.43 -9.84 25.21
N TRP A 224 -18.48 -9.30 24.43
CA TRP A 224 -17.07 -9.37 24.74
C TRP A 224 -16.50 -8.01 25.13
N ASP A 225 -16.33 -7.82 26.45
CA ASP A 225 -15.84 -6.57 27.03
C ASP A 225 -14.41 -6.22 26.60
N ASP A 226 -13.55 -7.23 26.38
CA ASP A 226 -12.16 -7.02 25.96
C ASP A 226 -12.00 -6.81 24.43
N PHE A 227 -13.09 -6.69 23.68
CA PHE A 227 -13.02 -6.43 22.24
C PHE A 227 -12.29 -5.10 21.98
N LYS A 228 -11.24 -5.18 21.16
CA LYS A 228 -10.46 -4.02 20.71
C LYS A 228 -10.56 -3.85 19.21
N PHE A 229 -10.87 -2.63 18.78
CA PHE A 229 -10.65 -2.24 17.41
C PHE A 229 -9.15 -2.22 17.09
N PRO A 230 -8.77 -2.40 15.81
CA PRO A 230 -7.39 -2.24 15.37
C PRO A 230 -6.82 -0.86 15.78
N GLU A 231 -5.68 -0.86 16.45
CA GLU A 231 -4.91 0.33 16.81
C GLU A 231 -3.55 0.24 16.12
N VAL A 232 -3.26 1.19 15.23
CA VAL A 232 -2.02 1.21 14.46
C VAL A 232 -1.16 2.39 14.88
N SER A 233 0.12 2.12 15.06
CA SER A 233 1.17 3.14 15.20
C SER A 233 2.24 2.86 14.16
N MET A 234 2.55 3.85 13.32
CA MET A 234 3.57 3.71 12.29
C MET A 234 4.50 4.92 12.30
N GLN A 235 5.80 4.65 12.22
CA GLN A 235 6.82 5.67 11.99
C GLN A 235 7.55 5.34 10.69
N PHE A 236 7.73 6.32 9.82
CA PHE A 236 8.42 6.13 8.54
C PHE A 236 9.20 7.37 8.12
N ASP A 237 10.27 7.16 7.35
CA ASP A 237 11.10 8.19 6.74
C ASP A 237 11.59 7.75 5.35
N ASP A 238 12.56 8.46 4.79
CA ASP A 238 13.13 8.18 3.47
C ASP A 238 13.96 6.89 3.41
N LYS A 239 14.09 6.14 4.51
CA LYS A 239 14.95 4.94 4.61
C LYS A 239 14.25 3.75 5.23
N THR A 240 13.43 3.97 6.25
CA THR A 240 12.88 2.92 7.09
C THR A 240 11.43 3.18 7.42
N ALA A 241 10.70 2.10 7.69
CA ALA A 241 9.35 2.16 8.24
C ALA A 241 9.16 1.07 9.29
N ASN A 242 8.56 1.45 10.41
CA ASN A 242 8.18 0.55 11.49
C ASN A 242 6.69 0.71 11.75
N LEU A 243 5.97 -0.40 11.87
CA LEU A 243 4.55 -0.40 12.18
C LEU A 243 4.26 -1.41 13.29
N THR A 244 3.46 -0.98 14.26
CA THR A 244 2.83 -1.86 15.24
C THR A 244 1.33 -1.79 15.09
N LEU A 245 0.68 -2.93 15.22
CA LEU A 245 -0.77 -3.06 15.25
C LEU A 245 -1.15 -3.96 16.41
N ASP A 246 -2.11 -3.53 17.21
CA ASP A 246 -2.81 -4.39 18.15
C ASP A 246 -4.30 -4.41 17.82
N GLY A 247 -4.96 -5.54 18.04
CA GLY A 247 -6.38 -5.61 17.78
C GLY A 247 -6.98 -6.99 18.03
N THR A 248 -8.17 -7.15 17.47
CA THR A 248 -8.95 -8.38 17.55
C THR A 248 -9.01 -9.05 16.18
N PHE A 249 -8.79 -10.36 16.14
CA PHE A 249 -9.06 -11.17 14.95
C PHE A 249 -10.26 -12.07 15.19
N TYR A 250 -10.89 -12.40 14.08
CA TYR A 250 -11.78 -13.52 13.90
C TYR A 250 -11.12 -14.44 12.87
N ALA A 251 -11.16 -15.75 13.06
CA ALA A 251 -10.67 -16.71 12.08
C ALA A 251 -11.62 -17.90 11.94
N ARG A 252 -11.63 -18.50 10.75
CA ARG A 252 -12.36 -19.74 10.48
C ARG A 252 -11.48 -20.67 9.64
N PRO A 253 -11.46 -21.98 9.92
CA PRO A 253 -10.73 -22.93 9.08
C PRO A 253 -11.49 -23.17 7.77
N TYR A 254 -10.76 -23.60 6.74
CA TYR A 254 -11.41 -24.13 5.56
C TYR A 254 -12.02 -25.50 5.86
N ARG A 255 -13.16 -25.78 5.25
CA ARG A 255 -13.77 -27.11 5.32
C ARG A 255 -13.02 -28.07 4.42
N GLN A 256 -12.91 -29.33 4.81
CA GLN A 256 -12.33 -30.34 3.94
C GLN A 256 -13.15 -30.49 2.65
N SER A 257 -12.45 -30.70 1.54
CA SER A 257 -13.05 -30.78 0.20
C SER A 257 -13.96 -31.99 -0.01
N ASN A 258 -13.77 -33.05 0.77
CA ASN A 258 -14.58 -34.28 0.74
C ASN A 258 -15.88 -34.18 1.57
N MET A 259 -16.07 -33.11 2.34
CA MET A 259 -17.26 -32.94 3.17
C MET A 259 -18.43 -32.40 2.34
N THR A 260 -19.58 -33.05 2.43
CA THR A 260 -20.83 -32.66 1.76
C THR A 260 -21.92 -32.34 2.79
N GLY A 261 -22.90 -31.52 2.42
CA GLY A 261 -23.97 -31.05 3.34
C GLY A 261 -23.55 -29.87 4.21
N GLU A 262 -24.42 -29.38 5.09
CA GLU A 262 -24.09 -28.29 6.03
C GLU A 262 -23.19 -28.79 7.17
N PRO A 263 -22.30 -27.95 7.73
CA PRO A 263 -21.45 -28.35 8.84
C PRO A 263 -22.27 -28.63 10.10
N VAL A 264 -21.99 -29.76 10.75
CA VAL A 264 -22.68 -30.15 11.99
C VAL A 264 -22.18 -29.25 13.12
N GLY A 265 -23.08 -28.41 13.67
CA GLY A 265 -22.72 -27.45 14.72
C GLY A 265 -22.20 -26.10 14.22
N GLY A 266 -22.23 -25.86 12.90
CA GLY A 266 -21.78 -24.60 12.29
C GLY A 266 -20.27 -24.53 12.04
N SER A 267 -19.80 -23.35 11.60
CA SER A 267 -18.38 -23.12 11.37
C SER A 267 -17.65 -22.97 12.71
N PRO A 268 -16.50 -23.65 12.95
CA PRO A 268 -15.71 -23.52 14.17
C PRO A 268 -14.89 -22.23 14.11
N GLU A 269 -15.61 -21.11 14.24
CA GLU A 269 -15.04 -19.78 14.29
C GLU A 269 -14.24 -19.60 15.57
N VAL A 270 -13.13 -18.87 15.51
CA VAL A 270 -12.29 -18.60 16.68
C VAL A 270 -11.96 -17.13 16.71
N ILE A 271 -11.94 -16.57 17.91
CA ILE A 271 -11.74 -15.14 18.13
C ILE A 271 -10.63 -14.96 19.14
N GLY A 272 -9.85 -13.89 18.98
CA GLY A 272 -8.75 -13.61 19.86
C GLY A 272 -8.12 -12.24 19.62
N HIS A 273 -7.03 -12.01 20.31
CA HIS A 273 -6.20 -10.83 20.14
C HIS A 273 -5.05 -11.14 19.19
N LEU A 274 -4.65 -10.15 18.41
CA LEU A 274 -3.47 -10.20 17.59
C LEU A 274 -2.56 -9.00 17.90
N SER A 275 -1.27 -9.20 17.69
CA SER A 275 -0.28 -8.15 17.65
C SER A 275 0.59 -8.34 16.41
N VAL A 276 0.76 -7.30 15.62
CA VAL A 276 1.63 -7.30 14.43
C VAL A 276 2.76 -6.32 14.64
N ARG A 277 3.98 -6.77 14.35
CA ARG A 277 5.18 -5.95 14.33
C ARG A 277 5.79 -6.00 12.94
N VAL A 278 6.06 -4.85 12.36
CA VAL A 278 6.62 -4.71 11.02
C VAL A 278 7.85 -3.82 11.09
N ALA A 279 8.90 -4.24 10.41
CA ALA A 279 10.09 -3.44 10.15
C ALA A 279 10.46 -3.55 8.68
N GLY A 280 10.68 -2.42 8.03
CA GLY A 280 10.98 -2.34 6.61
C GLY A 280 12.05 -1.32 6.28
N VAL A 281 12.73 -1.58 5.17
CA VAL A 281 13.72 -0.69 4.54
C VAL A 281 13.15 -0.29 3.19
N VAL A 282 13.34 0.98 2.82
CA VAL A 282 12.83 1.52 1.56
C VAL A 282 13.37 0.70 0.38
N ASP A 283 12.48 0.36 -0.53
CA ASP A 283 12.81 -0.12 -1.85
C ASP A 283 13.07 1.11 -2.74
N GLU A 284 14.31 1.59 -2.76
CA GLU A 284 14.67 2.74 -3.58
C GLU A 284 14.36 2.50 -5.06
N TYR A 285 14.41 1.26 -5.56
CA TYR A 285 14.18 1.00 -6.98
C TYR A 285 12.73 1.26 -7.39
N HIS A 286 11.78 0.98 -6.50
CA HIS A 286 10.35 1.13 -6.75
C HIS A 286 9.68 2.30 -6.02
N SER A 287 10.43 3.15 -5.32
CA SER A 287 9.88 4.24 -4.50
C SER A 287 10.14 5.63 -5.07
N ASP A 288 9.13 6.49 -4.98
CA ASP A 288 9.30 7.93 -5.18
C ASP A 288 10.03 8.57 -3.99
N ALA A 289 10.77 9.65 -4.24
CA ALA A 289 11.54 10.32 -3.20
C ALA A 289 10.60 11.05 -2.21
N LEU A 290 10.65 10.65 -0.93
CA LEU A 290 9.86 11.26 0.13
C LEU A 290 10.47 12.60 0.57
N SER A 291 9.69 13.67 0.53
CA SER A 291 10.05 14.96 1.10
C SER A 291 9.88 14.94 2.61
N LEU A 292 10.94 15.30 3.34
CA LEU A 292 10.95 15.38 4.80
C LEU A 292 10.92 16.82 5.32
N ASN A 293 10.61 17.80 4.48
CA ASN A 293 10.66 19.22 4.84
C ASN A 293 9.28 19.82 5.13
N GLU A 294 8.22 19.04 4.97
CA GLU A 294 6.85 19.48 5.09
C GLU A 294 6.18 18.88 6.33
N SER A 295 5.17 19.57 6.86
CA SER A 295 4.39 19.09 8.00
C SER A 295 3.56 17.84 7.69
N ALA A 296 3.28 17.59 6.41
CA ALA A 296 2.63 16.41 5.89
C ALA A 296 3.57 15.70 4.90
N PRO A 297 3.50 14.37 4.76
CA PRO A 297 4.27 13.63 3.77
C PRO A 297 3.90 14.05 2.34
N SER A 298 4.91 14.23 1.49
CA SER A 298 4.75 14.47 0.06
C SER A 298 5.88 13.81 -0.71
N TRP A 299 5.64 13.47 -1.99
CA TRP A 299 6.59 12.74 -2.82
C TRP A 299 6.98 13.52 -4.06
N GLU A 300 8.26 13.54 -4.35
CA GLU A 300 8.76 13.95 -5.66
C GLU A 300 8.58 12.76 -6.62
N ARG A 301 7.87 12.97 -7.73
CA ARG A 301 7.62 11.95 -8.75
C ARG A 301 8.95 11.61 -9.44
N THR A 302 9.57 10.50 -9.05
CA THR A 302 10.91 10.13 -9.53
C THR A 302 10.90 8.79 -10.27
N VAL A 303 9.95 7.90 -9.99
CA VAL A 303 9.82 6.62 -10.73
C VAL A 303 9.22 6.87 -12.11
N GLY A 304 9.92 6.45 -13.17
CA GLY A 304 9.55 6.75 -14.56
C GLY A 304 9.97 8.15 -15.04
N PHE A 305 10.68 8.91 -14.20
CA PHE A 305 11.21 10.23 -14.50
C PHE A 305 12.75 10.19 -14.40
N GLU A 306 13.46 10.90 -15.28
CA GLU A 306 14.94 10.91 -15.34
C GLU A 306 15.60 11.70 -14.19
N SER A 307 14.93 11.85 -13.05
CA SER A 307 15.36 12.68 -11.92
C SER A 307 16.12 11.92 -10.84
N ASN A 308 16.02 10.58 -10.79
CA ASN A 308 16.65 9.78 -9.74
C ASN A 308 17.33 8.50 -10.27
N PRO A 309 18.67 8.38 -10.16
CA PRO A 309 19.42 7.21 -10.63
C PRO A 309 19.16 5.91 -9.87
N SER A 310 18.62 5.97 -8.66
CA SER A 310 18.26 4.77 -7.89
C SER A 310 16.95 4.13 -8.36
N ASN A 311 16.11 4.83 -9.13
CA ASN A 311 14.77 4.37 -9.51
C ASN A 311 14.76 3.62 -10.84
N ILE A 312 13.75 2.75 -10.99
CA ILE A 312 13.35 2.21 -12.29
C ILE A 312 12.87 3.32 -13.24
N GLY A 313 13.21 3.15 -14.52
CA GLY A 313 12.95 4.15 -15.57
C GLY A 313 14.03 5.24 -15.69
N TYR A 314 15.09 5.20 -14.87
CA TYR A 314 16.24 6.07 -15.03
C TYR A 314 17.17 5.59 -16.15
N GLY A 315 17.48 6.48 -17.11
CA GLY A 315 18.40 6.18 -18.21
C GLY A 315 17.85 5.23 -19.29
N GLU A 316 16.59 4.78 -19.17
CA GLU A 316 15.87 4.10 -20.24
C GLU A 316 15.37 5.15 -21.26
N SER A 317 16.31 5.63 -22.05
CA SER A 317 16.06 6.54 -23.17
C SER A 317 15.32 5.80 -24.28
N ASP A 318 13.99 5.78 -24.17
CA ASP A 318 13.04 5.87 -25.28
C ASP A 318 11.61 6.31 -24.83
N GLY A 319 11.39 6.67 -23.56
CA GLY A 319 10.03 7.04 -23.12
C GLY A 319 9.80 7.71 -21.75
N SER A 320 10.83 8.14 -21.02
CA SER A 320 10.63 8.77 -19.70
C SER A 320 10.23 10.26 -19.80
N VAL A 321 9.26 10.69 -18.98
CA VAL A 321 8.64 12.05 -19.02
C VAL A 321 9.55 13.14 -18.40
N GLY A 322 10.83 12.82 -18.16
CA GLY A 322 11.73 13.58 -17.30
C GLY A 322 12.48 14.73 -17.97
N LYS A 323 11.79 15.74 -18.53
CA LYS A 323 12.41 17.07 -18.69
C LYS A 323 11.42 18.24 -18.76
N MET A 324 10.48 18.32 -17.81
CA MET A 324 9.90 19.62 -17.49
C MET A 324 10.87 20.36 -16.56
N VAL A 325 11.74 21.16 -17.18
CA VAL A 325 12.68 22.04 -16.48
C VAL A 325 11.90 23.04 -15.65
N SER A 326 11.78 22.76 -14.36
CA SER A 326 11.33 23.72 -13.34
C SER A 326 12.29 24.91 -13.31
N GLY A 327 11.74 26.11 -13.50
CA GLY A 327 12.29 27.39 -13.03
C GLY A 327 13.43 28.07 -13.82
N SER A 328 14.26 27.35 -14.59
CA SER A 328 15.52 27.94 -15.12
C SER A 328 15.48 28.42 -16.58
N ILE A 329 14.45 28.05 -17.37
CA ILE A 329 14.37 28.42 -18.80
C ILE A 329 13.70 29.78 -19.01
N LEU A 330 12.78 30.18 -18.13
CA LEU A 330 12.12 31.50 -18.23
C LEU A 330 13.11 32.65 -17.95
N THR A 331 14.08 32.45 -17.08
CA THR A 331 15.15 33.44 -16.81
C THR A 331 16.13 33.56 -17.98
N PHE A 332 16.50 32.47 -18.65
CA PHE A 332 17.36 32.55 -19.84
C PHE A 332 16.66 33.16 -21.06
N MET A 333 15.37 32.85 -21.27
CA MET A 333 14.57 33.47 -22.35
C MET A 333 14.35 34.96 -22.12
N ALA A 334 14.17 35.42 -20.87
CA ALA A 334 14.09 36.84 -20.55
C ALA A 334 15.43 37.57 -20.81
N VAL A 335 16.56 36.98 -20.43
CA VAL A 335 17.89 37.60 -20.61
C VAL A 335 18.29 37.71 -22.08
N VAL A 336 17.99 36.71 -22.91
CA VAL A 336 18.27 36.76 -24.36
C VAL A 336 17.33 37.74 -25.09
N SER A 337 16.08 37.86 -24.63
CA SER A 337 15.11 38.82 -25.20
C SER A 337 15.51 40.27 -24.90
N VAL A 338 15.99 40.55 -23.69
CA VAL A 338 16.47 41.89 -23.29
C VAL A 338 17.78 42.25 -24.03
N ALA A 339 18.68 41.28 -24.24
CA ALA A 339 19.89 41.51 -25.02
C ALA A 339 19.63 41.79 -26.52
N MET A 340 18.56 41.25 -27.11
CA MET A 340 18.19 41.56 -28.51
C MET A 340 17.54 42.94 -28.71
N VAL A 341 17.00 43.55 -27.66
CA VAL A 341 16.42 44.90 -27.73
C VAL A 341 17.49 45.99 -27.56
N LEU A 342 18.66 45.64 -27.01
CA LEU A 342 19.74 46.57 -26.68
C LEU A 342 20.90 46.62 -27.72
N PHE A 343 20.83 45.85 -28.82
CA PHE A 343 21.87 45.82 -29.88
C PHE A 343 21.34 45.94 -31.31
#